data_AF-A0A6A9QTR5-F1
#
_entry.id   AF-A0A6A9QTR5-F1
#
_cell.length_a   1.000
_cell.length_b   1.000
_cell.length_c   1.000
_cell.angle_alpha   90.00
_cell.angle_beta   90.00
_cell.angle_gamma   90.00
#
_symmetry.space_group_name_H-M   'P 1'
#
loop_
_entity.id
_entity.type
_entity.pdbx_description
1 polymer ?
#
loop_
_entity_poly.entity_id
_entity_poly.type
_entity_poly.pdbx_seq_one_letter_code
_entity_poly.pdbx_strand_id
1 'polypeptide(L)' 'MGGAGIVSLINTVTGDVTTAAWALFILAWASGWAIRGSPIPIFKVKRTGQDFIEDAVLAAFWIAIGSTVFSFISYIAGQV' A
#
# COMPACT_ATOMS: atom_id res chain seq x y z
N MET A 1 -2.17 26.70 -23.60
CA MET A 1 -1.13 26.55 -22.56
C MET A 1 -1.64 25.97 -21.23
N GLY A 2 -2.89 25.47 -21.12
CA GLY A 2 -3.41 24.91 -19.85
C GLY A 2 -3.25 23.39 -19.64
N GLY A 3 -3.08 22.60 -20.69
CA GLY A 3 -3.07 21.13 -20.60
C GLY A 3 -1.82 20.54 -19.93
N ALA A 4 -0.65 21.14 -20.12
CA ALA A 4 0.61 20.65 -19.54
C ALA A 4 0.63 20.72 -18.00
N GLY A 5 -0.05 21.70 -17.41
CA GLY A 5 -0.15 21.84 -15.95
C GLY A 5 -0.99 20.73 -15.31
N ILE A 6 -2.09 20.33 -15.96
CA ILE A 6 -2.95 19.25 -15.47
C ILE A 6 -2.25 17.89 -15.55
N VAL A 7 -1.53 17.61 -16.64
CA VAL A 7 -0.77 16.37 -16.77
C VAL A 7 0.34 16.30 -15.71
N SER A 8 1.06 17.40 -15.48
CA SER A 8 2.07 17.49 -14.42
C SER A 8 1.47 17.27 -13.03
N LEU A 9 0.30 17.83 -12.76
CA LEU A 9 -0.42 17.62 -11.51
C LEU A 9 -0.80 16.14 -11.32
N ILE A 10 -1.41 15.50 -12.33
CA ILE A 10 -1.81 14.10 -12.27
C ILE A 10 -0.60 13.20 -12.02
N ASN A 11 0.50 13.42 -12.71
CA ASN A 11 1.73 12.63 -12.53
C ASN A 11 2.32 12.80 -11.13
N THR A 12 2.34 14.03 -10.60
CA THR A 12 2.85 14.32 -9.25
C THR A 12 1.97 13.63 -8.19
N VAL A 13 0.65 13.84 -8.26
CA VAL A 13 -0.30 13.21 -7.32
C VAL A 13 -0.24 11.68 -7.41
N THR A 14 -0.10 11.13 -8.62
CA THR A 14 0.04 9.68 -8.80
C THR A 14 1.30 9.15 -8.13
N GLY A 15 2.44 9.85 -8.28
CA GLY A 15 3.69 9.50 -7.62
C GLY A 15 3.58 9.55 -6.10
N ASP A 16 3.00 10.63 -5.56
CA ASP A 16 2.82 10.81 -4.12
C ASP A 16 1.91 9.73 -3.52
N VAL A 17 0.77 9.45 -4.16
CA VAL A 17 -0.18 8.41 -3.72
C VAL A 17 0.46 7.04 -3.77
N THR A 18 1.20 6.72 -4.84
CA THR A 18 1.90 5.44 -4.97
C THR A 18 2.94 5.28 -3.85
N THR A 19 3.72 6.32 -3.58
CA THR A 19 4.73 6.30 -2.51
C THR A 19 4.09 6.11 -1.12
N ALA A 20 2.99 6.81 -0.83
CA ALA A 20 2.25 6.66 0.41
C ALA A 20 1.65 5.25 0.57
N ALA A 21 1.11 4.68 -0.50
CA ALA A 21 0.60 3.31 -0.52
C ALA A 21 1.71 2.28 -0.19
N TRP A 22 2.89 2.42 -0.81
CA TRP A 22 4.04 1.55 -0.52
C TRP A 22 4.57 1.71 0.90
N ALA A 23 4.63 2.93 1.42
CA ALA A 23 5.02 3.17 2.81
C ALA A 23 4.05 2.50 3.80
N LEU A 24 2.74 2.62 3.57
CA LEU A 24 1.71 1.95 4.38
C LEU A 24 1.81 0.42 4.29
N PHE A 25 2.08 -0.13 3.10
CA PHE A 25 2.30 -1.57 2.93
C PHE A 25 3.50 -2.06 3.75
N ILE A 26 4.65 -1.41 3.65
CA ILE A 26 5.85 -1.80 4.40
C ILE A 26 5.61 -1.66 5.90
N LEU A 27 4.93 -0.60 6.36
CA LEU A 27 4.59 -0.42 7.78
C LEU A 27 3.64 -1.49 8.30
N ALA A 28 2.56 -1.80 7.56
CA ALA A 28 1.61 -2.85 7.93
C ALA A 28 2.29 -4.23 7.94
N TRP A 29 3.11 -4.51 6.91
CA TRP A 29 3.89 -5.73 6.80
C TRP A 29 4.89 -5.88 7.95
N ALA A 30 5.72 -4.87 8.21
CA ALA A 30 6.69 -4.88 9.30
C ALA A 30 6.02 -5.02 10.68
N SER A 31 4.87 -4.36 10.88
CA SER A 31 4.07 -4.49 12.10
C SER A 31 3.53 -5.91 12.26
N GLY A 32 3.05 -6.54 11.19
CA GLY A 32 2.61 -7.94 11.19
C GLY A 32 3.73 -8.91 11.58
N TRP A 33 4.95 -8.71 11.07
CA TRP A 33 6.12 -9.49 11.47
C TRP A 33 6.59 -9.21 12.90
N ALA A 34 6.56 -7.95 13.34
CA ALA A 34 6.93 -7.57 14.71
C ALA A 34 6.02 -8.23 15.75
N ILE A 35 4.71 -8.32 15.47
CA ILE A 35 3.75 -8.98 16.36
C ILE A 35 3.94 -10.51 16.35
N ARG A 36 4.13 -11.14 15.17
CA ARG A 36 4.40 -12.59 15.06
C ARG A 36 5.74 -13.02 15.67
N GLY A 37 6.78 -12.17 15.59
CA GLY A 37 8.10 -12.43 16.14
C GLY A 37 8.23 -12.19 17.64
N SER A 38 7.23 -11.55 18.27
CA SER A 38 7.24 -11.30 19.71
C SER A 38 6.86 -12.57 20.47
N PRO A 39 7.66 -13.02 21.46
CA PRO A 39 7.36 -14.19 22.27
C PRO A 39 6.30 -13.80 23.32
N ILE A 40 5.08 -13.48 22.87
CA ILE A 40 3.97 -13.15 23.76
C ILE A 40 3.17 -14.44 23.99
N PRO A 41 2.98 -14.89 25.25
CA PRO A 41 2.28 -16.12 25.57
C PRO A 41 0.76 -15.94 25.37
N ILE A 42 0.32 -15.92 24.12
CA ILE A 42 -1.08 -15.75 23.72
C ILE A 42 -1.70 -17.14 23.55
N PHE A 43 -2.05 -17.78 24.66
CA PHE A 43 -2.76 -19.07 24.64
C PHE A 43 -4.29 -18.95 24.63
N LYS A 44 -4.90 -17.75 24.71
CA LYS A 44 -6.38 -17.61 24.83
C LYS A 44 -7.08 -16.54 23.96
N VAL A 45 -6.38 -15.70 23.20
CA VAL A 45 -7.00 -14.66 22.32
C VAL A 45 -6.96 -15.04 20.82
N LYS A 46 -6.67 -16.32 20.54
CA LYS A 46 -5.95 -16.78 19.33
C LYS A 46 -6.78 -16.94 18.03
N ARG A 47 -7.78 -16.10 17.76
CA ARG A 47 -8.42 -16.09 16.43
C ARG A 47 -8.63 -14.67 15.91
N THR A 48 -9.30 -13.82 16.68
CA THR A 48 -9.74 -12.49 16.19
C THR A 48 -8.59 -11.50 15.93
N GLY A 49 -7.54 -11.47 16.76
CA GLY A 49 -6.42 -10.54 16.57
C GLY A 49 -5.45 -10.96 15.47
N GLN A 50 -5.35 -12.27 15.19
CA GLN A 50 -4.54 -12.79 14.09
C GLN A 50 -5.21 -12.48 12.75
N ASP A 51 -6.52 -12.69 12.66
CA ASP A 51 -7.32 -12.38 11.47
C ASP A 51 -7.23 -10.88 11.13
N PHE A 52 -7.27 -9.97 12.12
CA PHE A 52 -7.17 -8.52 11.87
C PHE A 52 -5.79 -8.08 11.33
N ILE A 53 -4.70 -8.70 11.79
CA ILE A 53 -3.36 -8.42 11.27
C ILE A 53 -3.22 -8.95 9.85
N GLU A 54 -3.74 -10.14 9.59
CA GLU A 54 -3.77 -10.74 8.26
C GLU A 54 -4.58 -9.87 7.29
N ASP A 55 -5.78 -9.44 7.69
CA ASP A 55 -6.62 -8.52 6.92
C ASP A 55 -5.94 -7.18 6.67
N ALA A 56 -5.25 -6.60 7.66
CA ALA A 56 -4.54 -5.33 7.51
C ALA A 56 -3.36 -5.43 6.52
N VAL A 57 -2.60 -6.53 6.57
CA VAL A 57 -1.51 -6.79 5.62
C VAL A 57 -2.06 -7.02 4.22
N LEU A 58 -3.16 -7.76 4.09
CA LEU A 58 -3.80 -8.04 2.79
C LEU A 58 -4.43 -6.79 2.18
N ALA A 59 -5.06 -5.93 2.99
CA ALA A 59 -5.59 -4.65 2.56
C ALA A 59 -4.48 -3.71 2.07
N ALA A 60 -3.40 -3.58 2.83
CA ALA A 60 -2.26 -2.75 2.42
C ALA A 60 -1.58 -3.30 1.15
N PHE A 61 -1.53 -4.63 1.00
CA PHE A 61 -1.05 -5.29 -0.23
C PHE A 61 -1.92 -4.98 -1.44
N TRP A 62 -3.25 -5.04 -1.32
CA TRP A 62 -4.17 -4.66 -2.40
C TRP A 62 -4.01 -3.20 -2.82
N ILE A 63 -3.80 -2.29 -1.88
CA ILE A 63 -3.54 -0.86 -2.18
C ILE A 63 -2.21 -0.68 -2.90
N ALA A 64 -1.15 -1.40 -2.49
CA ALA A 64 0.15 -1.36 -3.16
C ALA A 64 0.09 -1.92 -4.59
N ILE A 65 -0.61 -3.04 -4.81
CA ILE A 65 -0.81 -3.59 -6.16
C ILE A 65 -1.64 -2.66 -7.02
N GLY A 66 -2.77 -2.15 -6.50
CA GLY A 66 -3.65 -1.23 -7.22
C GLY A 66 -2.92 0.04 -7.66
N SER A 67 -2.12 0.63 -6.78
CA SER A 67 -1.30 1.82 -7.12
C SER A 67 -0.19 1.51 -8.12
N THR A 68 0.43 0.34 -8.04
CA THR A 68 1.46 -0.08 -9.01
C THR A 68 0.86 -0.29 -10.41
N VAL A 69 -0.29 -0.96 -10.52
CA VAL A 69 -1.00 -1.16 -11.80
C VAL A 69 -1.46 0.18 -12.37
N PHE A 70 -2.02 1.06 -11.54
CA PHE A 70 -2.45 2.39 -11.97
C PHE A 70 -1.28 3.23 -12.46
N SER A 71 -0.16 3.26 -11.72
CA SER A 71 1.06 3.97 -12.13
C SER A 71 1.62 3.43 -13.45
N PHE A 72 1.54 2.12 -13.68
CA PHE A 72 2.00 1.50 -14.91
C PHE A 72 1.13 1.89 -16.12
N ILE A 73 -0.20 1.90 -15.95
CA ILE A 73 -1.13 2.36 -17.00
C ILE A 73 -0.90 3.84 -17.31
N SER A 74 -0.78 4.71 -16.29
CA SER A 74 -0.49 6.13 -16.48
C SER A 74 0.84 6.36 -17.19
N TYR A 75 1.86 5.56 -16.88
CA TYR A 75 3.14 5.61 -17.58
C TYR A 75 2.97 5.30 -19.07
N ILE A 76 2.30 4.20 -19.41
CA ILE A 76 2.08 3.82 -20.83
C ILE A 76 1.22 4.87 -21.55
N ALA A 77 0.14 5.33 -20.92
CA ALA A 77 -0.74 6.34 -21.52
C ALA A 77 -0.02 7.67 -21.75
N GLY A 78 0.97 8.03 -20.93
CA GLY A 78 1.79 9.23 -21.11
C GLY A 78 2.86 9.12 -22.19
N GLN A 79 3.11 7.91 -22.72
CA GLN A 79 4.05 7.67 -23.84
C GLN A 79 3.35 7.74 -25.21
N VAL A 80 2.01 7.85 -25.23
CA VAL A 80 1.17 7.99 -26.44
C VAL A 80 0.78 9.45 -26.60
#